data_AF-A0A7J3XLI7-F1
#
_entry.id   AF-A0A7J3XLI7-F1
#
_cell.length_a   1.000
_cell.length_b   1.000
_cell.length_c   1.000
_cell.angle_alpha   90.00
_cell.angle_beta   90.00
_cell.angle_gamma   90.00
#
_symmetry.space_group_name_H-M   'P 1'
#
loop_
_entity.id
_entity.type
_entity.pdbx_description
1 polymer ?
#
loop_
_entity_poly.entity_id
_entity_poly.type
_entity_poly.pdbx_seq_one_letter_code
_entity_poly.pdbx_strand_id
1 'polypeptide(L)' 'MFEKIAVIGAGTMGHGIAEIVALKGYVVFMCDVSEEILQGAIKKIEWSLRKMVEKG' A
#
# COMPACT_ATOMS: atom_id res chain seq x y z
N MET A 1 4.48 -16.14 -13.65
CA MET A 1 3.47 -15.32 -12.97
C MET A 1 4.13 -14.73 -11.74
N PHE A 2 4.02 -13.42 -11.48
CA PHE A 2 4.60 -12.81 -10.28
C PHE A 2 3.57 -12.90 -9.16
N GLU A 3 3.87 -13.62 -8.08
CA GLU A 3 2.92 -13.78 -6.95
C GLU A 3 3.22 -12.80 -5.80
N LYS A 4 4.46 -12.32 -5.74
CA LYS A 4 4.97 -11.46 -4.66
C LYS A 4 5.64 -10.24 -5.26
N ILE A 5 5.25 -9.06 -4.79
CA ILE A 5 5.76 -7.77 -5.25
C ILE A 5 6.32 -7.01 -4.05
N ALA A 6 7.53 -6.47 -4.20
CA ALA A 6 8.14 -5.61 -3.19
C ALA A 6 8.10 -4.15 -3.66
N VAL A 7 7.59 -3.26 -2.81
CA VAL A 7 7.59 -1.82 -3.00
C VAL A 7 8.64 -1.21 -2.08
N ILE A 8 9.69 -0.65 -2.67
CA ILE A 8 10.79 0.01 -1.95
C ILE A 8 10.51 1.51 -1.91
N GLY A 9 10.28 2.02 -0.71
CA GLY A 9 9.77 3.37 -0.45
C GLY A 9 8.25 3.38 -0.21
N ALA A 10 7.85 3.93 0.93
CA ALA A 10 6.47 4.00 1.44
C ALA A 10 5.94 5.45 1.49
N GLY A 11 6.58 6.37 0.76
CA GLY A 11 6.15 7.76 0.64
C GLY A 11 4.85 7.96 -0.15
N THR A 12 4.67 9.14 -0.75
CA THR A 12 3.43 9.52 -1.45
C THR A 12 3.04 8.58 -2.59
N MET A 13 4.01 8.11 -3.38
CA MET A 13 3.72 7.14 -4.45
C MET A 13 3.69 5.70 -3.93
N GLY A 14 4.56 5.38 -2.98
CA GLY A 14 4.78 4.00 -2.51
C GLY A 14 3.52 3.34 -1.97
N HIS A 15 2.78 4.02 -1.09
CA HIS A 15 1.55 3.48 -0.52
C HIS A 15 0.45 3.27 -1.59
N GLY A 16 0.33 4.17 -2.57
CA GLY A 16 -0.65 4.05 -3.66
C GLY A 16 -0.32 2.93 -4.63
N ILE A 17 0.97 2.71 -4.94
CA ILE A 17 1.41 1.56 -5.73
C ILE A 17 1.09 0.27 -4.99
N ALA A 18 1.41 0.20 -3.70
CA ALA A 18 1.14 -0.96 -2.87
C ALA A 18 -0.37 -1.29 -2.81
N GLU A 19 -1.23 -0.28 -2.64
CA GLU A 19 -2.69 -0.43 -2.65
C GLU A 19 -3.21 -1.01 -3.97
N ILE A 20 -2.86 -0.39 -5.11
CA ILE A 20 -3.35 -0.84 -6.43
C ILE A 20 -2.90 -2.27 -6.71
N VAL A 21 -1.66 -2.61 -6.37
CA VAL A 21 -1.12 -3.95 -6.57
C VAL A 21 -1.83 -4.96 -5.67
N ALA A 22 -2.05 -4.62 -4.39
CA ALA A 22 -2.78 -5.48 -3.46
C ALA A 22 -4.24 -5.71 -3.91
N LEU A 23 -4.91 -4.67 -4.42
CA LEU A 23 -6.27 -4.77 -4.98
C LEU A 23 -6.35 -5.69 -6.21
N LYS A 24 -5.23 -5.90 -6.92
CA LYS A 24 -5.15 -6.87 -8.03
C LYS A 24 -4.92 -8.32 -7.56
N GLY A 25 -4.85 -8.55 -6.24
CA GLY A 25 -4.73 -9.88 -5.64
C GLY A 25 -3.29 -10.37 -5.46
N TYR A 26 -2.28 -9.50 -5.60
CA TYR A 26 -0.89 -9.86 -5.37
C TYR A 26 -0.50 -9.70 -3.91
N VAL A 27 0.44 -10.52 -3.43
CA VAL A 27 1.06 -10.31 -2.12
C VAL A 27 2.07 -9.18 -2.23
N VAL A 28 1.88 -8.12 -1.45
CA VAL A 28 2.76 -6.94 -1.46
C VAL A 28 3.56 -6.84 -0.17
N PHE A 29 4.87 -6.67 -0.31
CA PHE A 29 5.78 -6.32 0.77
C PHE A 29 6.19 -4.86 0.61
N MET A 30 6.14 -4.08 1.69
CA MET A 30 6.63 -2.70 1.70
C MET A 30 7.89 -2.60 2.55
N CYS A 31 8.87 -1.82 2.08
CA CYS A 31 10.10 -1.56 2.80
C CYS A 31 10.43 -0.07 2.74
N ASP A 32 10.80 0.52 3.87
CA ASP A 32 11.28 1.89 3.98
C ASP A 32 12.34 1.96 5.10
N VAL A 33 13.08 3.06 5.17
CA VAL A 33 14.14 3.26 6.16
C VAL A 33 13.61 3.56 7.57
N SER A 34 12.32 3.88 7.70
CA SER A 34 11.67 4.24 8.97
C SER A 34 10.33 3.51 9.13
N GLU A 35 10.14 2.95 10.32
CA GLU A 35 8.88 2.31 10.71
C GLU A 35 7.72 3.33 10.72
N GLU A 36 7.98 4.57 11.13
CA GLU A 36 6.97 5.63 11.13
C GLU A 36 6.42 5.91 9.72
N ILE A 37 7.28 5.86 8.69
CA ILE A 37 6.87 6.03 7.29
C ILE A 37 6.00 4.85 6.86
N LEU A 38 6.39 3.61 7.21
CA LEU A 38 5.60 2.41 6.93
C LEU A 38 4.22 2.47 7.60
N GLN A 39 4.16 2.79 8.88
CA GLN A 39 2.90 2.95 9.61
C GLN A 39 2.03 4.06 9.00
N GLY A 40 2.63 5.17 8.60
CA GLY A 40 1.94 6.25 7.90
C GLY A 40 1.36 5.81 6.55
N ALA A 41 2.09 4.98 5.80
CA ALA A 41 1.62 4.40 4.55
C ALA A 41 0.43 3.45 4.74
N ILE A 42 0.51 2.54 5.71
CA ILE A 42 -0.59 1.62 6.04
C ILE A 42 -1.87 2.39 6.39
N LYS A 43 -1.77 3.43 7.22
CA LYS A 43 -2.92 4.29 7.56
C LYS A 43 -3.56 4.96 6.34
N LYS A 44 -2.75 5.41 5.37
CA LYS A 44 -3.24 6.02 4.13
C LYS A 44 -3.97 5.01 3.26
N ILE A 45 -3.44 3.79 3.15
CA ILE A 45 -4.09 2.68 2.43
C ILE A 45 -5.43 2.35 3.09
N GLU A 46 -5.45 2.18 4.41
CA GLU A 46 -6.70 1.92 5.15
C GLU A 46 -7.74 3.02 4.95
N TRP A 47 -7.32 4.29 5.01
CA TRP A 47 -8.21 5.43 4.77
C TRP A 47 -8.78 5.43 3.35
N SER A 48 -7.94 5.16 2.34
CA SER A 48 -8.35 5.08 0.93
C SER A 48 -9.39 3.98 0.71
N LEU A 49 -9.13 2.78 1.25
CA LEU A 49 -10.05 1.64 1.17
C LEU A 49 -11.39 1.94 1.84
N ARG A 50 -11.39 2.57 3.02
CA ARG A 50 -12.64 3.00 3.69
C ARG A 50 -13.43 3.98 2.83
N LYS A 51 -12.75 4.97 2.22
CA LYS A 51 -13.39 5.94 1.32
C LYS A 51 -13.95 5.30 0.06
N MET A 52 -13.33 4.23 -0.43
CA MET A 52 -13.84 3.45 -1.57
C MET A 52 -15.15 2.74 -1.20
N VAL A 53 -15.22 2.14 -0.01
CA VAL A 53 -16.44 1.49 0.50
C VAL A 53 -17.56 2.51 0.75
N GLU A 54 -17.26 3.67 1.32
CA GLU A 54 -18.27 4.73 1.54
C GLU A 54 -18.91 5.27 0.25
N LYS A 55 -18.22 5.15 -0.88
CA LYS A 55 -18.66 5.67 -2.19
C LYS A 55 -19.33 4.62 -3.08
N GLY A 56 -19.24 3.34 -2.73
CA GLY A 56 -19.85 2.22 -3.45
C GLY A 56 -21.19 1.84 -2.84
#